data_AF-A0A1K1NY93-F1
#
_entry.id   AF-A0A1K1NY93-F1
#
_cell.length_a   1.000
_cell.length_b   1.000
_cell.length_c   1.000
_cell.angle_alpha   90.00
_cell.angle_beta   90.00
_cell.angle_gamma   90.00
#
_symmetry.space_group_name_H-M   'P 1'
#
loop_
_entity.id
_entity.type
_entity.pdbx_description
1 polymer ?
#
loop_
_entity_poly.entity_id
_entity_poly.type
_entity_poly.pdbx_seq_one_letter_code
_entity_poly.pdbx_strand_id
1 'polypeptide(L)'
;MKVFIIIGVVLLILISVWYAKKSGANAEFHNNQKPLKVSDSTDKPVNFGYKMVWIAVKTNQKNRLAEIIKLKNIKKANWETGIEAAYNDGIFITPQIGEWTLITGIGIPNKGDSLENILELENFINDLSAEFGEAQFFGTHRVVEFHSWIKSINGKTERIYSYVGESMETIKVFGVPTEAEDGLNLFNSLSKEAEQEEYFEREDLNFADETLVMSIAEKWSVNPTKLLERTDIKNELGLVGK
;
A
#
# COMPACT_ATOMS: atom_id res chain seq x y z
N MET A 1 -11.65 -28.26 39.74
CA MET A 1 -10.47 -28.10 38.86
C MET A 1 -10.52 -26.82 38.02
N LYS A 2 -11.59 -26.56 37.25
CA LYS A 2 -11.72 -25.34 36.42
C LYS A 2 -11.65 -24.01 37.21
N VAL A 3 -12.26 -23.95 38.40
CA VAL A 3 -12.25 -22.75 39.26
C VAL A 3 -10.84 -22.39 39.74
N PHE A 4 -10.01 -23.37 40.08
CA PHE A 4 -8.63 -23.14 40.50
C PHE A 4 -7.73 -22.65 39.36
N ILE A 5 -8.00 -23.09 38.12
CA ILE A 5 -7.29 -22.62 36.92
C ILE A 5 -7.65 -21.15 36.63
N ILE A 6 -8.93 -20.79 36.71
CA ILE A 6 -9.38 -19.41 36.50
C ILE A 6 -8.78 -18.48 37.57
N ILE A 7 -8.79 -18.89 38.84
CA ILE A 7 -8.17 -18.12 39.93
C ILE A 7 -6.66 -17.95 39.68
N GLY A 8 -5.97 -19.00 39.22
CA GLY A 8 -4.55 -18.95 38.87
C GLY A 8 -4.23 -17.96 37.75
N VAL A 9 -5.03 -17.95 36.68
CA VAL A 9 -4.86 -17.04 35.54
C VAL A 9 -5.12 -15.59 35.95
N VAL A 10 -6.17 -15.33 36.73
CA VAL A 10 -6.49 -13.99 37.23
C VAL A 10 -5.38 -13.47 38.15
N LEU A 11 -4.85 -14.31 39.04
CA LEU A 11 -3.70 -13.95 39.88
C LEU A 11 -2.45 -13.64 39.06
N LEU A 12 -2.18 -14.41 38.00
CA LEU A 12 -1.06 -14.17 37.09
C LEU A 12 -1.19 -12.81 36.41
N ILE A 13 -2.37 -12.48 35.86
CA ILE A 13 -2.63 -11.18 35.22
C ILE A 13 -2.46 -10.04 36.23
N LEU A 14 -3.00 -10.18 37.44
CA LEU A 14 -2.88 -9.15 38.48
C LEU A 14 -1.42 -8.94 38.93
N ILE A 15 -0.64 -10.02 39.04
CA ILE A 15 0.79 -9.96 39.37
C ILE A 15 1.57 -9.30 38.22
N SER A 16 1.28 -9.64 36.96
CA SER A 16 1.89 -9.04 35.78
C SER A 16 1.61 -7.54 35.70
N VAL A 17 0.35 -7.13 35.92
CA VAL A 17 -0.06 -5.70 35.93
C VAL A 17 0.58 -4.95 37.09
N TRP A 18 0.64 -5.56 38.28
CA TRP A 18 1.29 -4.97 39.44
C TRP A 18 2.80 -4.81 39.23
N TYR A 19 3.44 -5.83 38.65
CA TYR A 19 4.86 -5.81 38.30
C TYR A 19 5.15 -4.71 37.26
N ALA A 20 4.34 -4.61 36.20
CA ALA A 20 4.47 -3.56 35.18
C ALA A 20 4.30 -2.14 35.75
N LYS A 21 3.33 -1.93 36.64
CA LYS A 21 3.16 -0.65 37.35
C LYS A 21 4.33 -0.32 38.26
N LYS A 22 4.91 -1.32 38.94
CA LYS A 22 6.01 -1.13 39.88
C LYS A 22 7.36 -0.94 39.18
N SER A 23 7.58 -1.60 38.04
CA SER A 23 8.80 -1.45 37.23
C SER A 23 8.81 -0.17 36.40
N GLY A 24 7.72 0.60 36.37
CA GLY A 24 7.58 1.73 35.47
C GLY A 24 7.53 1.32 34.00
N ALA A 25 7.31 0.03 33.72
CA ALA A 25 7.12 -0.50 32.37
C ALA A 25 5.70 -0.15 31.89
N ASN A 26 5.45 1.15 31.71
CA ASN A 26 4.61 1.52 30.58
C ASN A 26 5.40 1.07 29.35
N ALA A 27 4.81 0.25 28.49
CA ALA A 27 5.25 0.18 27.11
C ALA A 27 4.90 1.52 26.45
N GLU A 28 5.60 2.59 26.85
CA GLU A 28 5.75 3.74 26.01
C GLU A 28 6.48 3.21 24.78
N PHE A 29 5.75 3.05 23.68
CA PHE A 29 6.34 3.06 22.36
C PHE A 29 7.05 4.41 22.25
N HIS A 30 8.30 4.46 22.69
CA HIS A 30 9.18 5.58 22.44
C HIS A 30 9.38 5.64 20.94
N ASN A 31 8.55 6.45 20.30
CA ASN A 31 8.77 6.87 18.93
C ASN A 31 9.99 7.79 18.92
N ASN A 32 11.18 7.18 18.99
CA ASN A 32 12.45 7.82 18.68
C ASN A 32 12.53 8.01 17.16
N GLN A 33 11.54 8.69 16.57
CA GLN A 33 11.58 9.13 15.18
C GLN A 33 12.72 10.14 15.08
N LYS A 34 13.89 9.64 14.68
CA LYS A 34 15.01 10.47 14.26
C LYS A 34 14.45 11.42 13.20
N PRO A 35 14.73 12.74 13.28
CA PRO A 35 14.24 13.67 12.27
C PRO A 35 14.71 13.18 10.90
N LEU A 36 13.75 12.97 9.98
CA LEU A 36 14.03 12.51 8.62
C LEU A 36 15.09 13.43 8.01
N LYS A 37 16.29 12.89 7.82
CA LYS A 37 17.42 13.63 7.24
C LYS A 37 17.31 13.50 5.74
N VAL A 38 16.63 14.47 5.14
CA VAL A 38 16.39 14.51 3.69
C VAL A 38 17.60 15.15 3.00
N SER A 39 18.00 14.59 1.85
CA SER A 39 19.06 15.14 0.98
C SER A 39 18.47 15.84 -0.24
N ASP A 40 19.04 16.99 -0.61
CA ASP A 40 18.68 17.78 -1.79
C ASP A 40 19.66 17.63 -2.96
N SER A 41 20.54 16.63 -2.91
CA SER A 41 21.39 16.24 -4.05
C SER A 41 20.80 15.05 -4.81
N THR A 42 20.70 15.17 -6.14
CA THR A 42 20.20 14.07 -6.99
C THR A 42 21.09 12.84 -6.89
N ASP A 43 20.48 11.66 -6.86
CA ASP A 43 21.10 10.35 -6.79
C ASP A 43 20.48 9.38 -7.82
N LYS A 44 20.78 8.09 -7.69
CA LYS A 44 20.23 7.05 -8.56
C LYS A 44 18.88 6.55 -8.02
N PRO A 45 17.97 6.09 -8.90
CA PRO A 45 16.73 5.45 -8.49
C PRO A 45 16.96 4.31 -7.49
N VAL A 46 16.05 4.16 -6.54
CA VAL A 46 16.06 3.10 -5.53
C VAL A 46 14.82 2.24 -5.73
N ASN A 47 15.02 0.94 -5.96
CA ASN A 47 13.92 -0.01 -6.11
C ASN A 47 13.14 -0.13 -4.78
N PHE A 48 11.82 -0.21 -4.88
CA PHE A 48 10.91 -0.40 -3.73
C PHE A 48 9.67 -1.21 -4.15
N GLY A 49 8.72 -1.43 -3.24
CA GLY A 49 7.39 -1.93 -3.56
C GLY A 49 6.86 -2.99 -2.60
N TYR A 50 7.74 -3.80 -2.02
CA TYR A 50 7.33 -4.81 -1.03
C TYR A 50 7.00 -4.20 0.32
N LYS A 51 5.98 -4.77 0.99
CA LYS A 51 5.42 -4.27 2.26
C LYS A 51 5.12 -2.76 2.18
N MET A 52 4.53 -2.34 1.07
CA MET A 52 4.34 -0.92 0.75
C MET A 52 3.08 -0.73 -0.09
N VAL A 53 2.61 0.50 -0.09
CA VAL A 53 1.54 0.98 -0.97
C VAL A 53 2.08 2.11 -1.83
N TRP A 54 1.66 2.16 -3.08
CA TRP A 54 1.98 3.26 -3.96
C TRP A 54 0.84 3.58 -4.93
N ILE A 55 0.86 4.81 -5.41
CA ILE A 55 -0.06 5.30 -6.42
C ILE A 55 0.78 5.77 -7.60
N ALA A 56 0.50 5.26 -8.80
CA ALA A 56 1.03 5.79 -10.05
C ALA A 56 0.04 6.79 -10.63
N VAL A 57 0.48 8.02 -10.87
CA VAL A 57 -0.34 9.07 -11.47
C VAL A 57 0.31 9.56 -12.76
N LYS A 58 -0.46 9.64 -13.86
CA LYS A 58 0.05 10.02 -15.18
C LYS A 58 0.30 11.53 -15.29
N THR A 59 1.34 12.03 -14.64
CA THR A 59 1.63 13.46 -14.52
C THR A 59 3.11 13.73 -14.26
N ASN A 60 3.53 14.97 -14.52
CA ASN A 60 4.82 15.53 -14.09
C ASN A 60 4.67 16.64 -13.02
N GLN A 61 3.43 16.93 -12.59
CA GLN A 61 3.08 18.05 -11.72
C GLN A 61 3.18 17.69 -10.23
N LYS A 62 4.39 17.42 -9.73
CA LYS A 62 4.63 17.01 -8.32
C LYS A 62 4.05 17.95 -7.27
N ASN A 63 4.11 19.26 -7.48
CA ASN A 63 3.54 20.23 -6.55
C ASN A 63 2.02 20.13 -6.48
N ARG A 64 1.36 19.92 -7.62
CA ARG A 64 -0.10 19.73 -7.69
C ARG A 64 -0.52 18.43 -7.00
N LEU A 65 0.25 17.35 -7.17
CA LEU A 65 0.05 16.12 -6.39
C LEU A 65 0.16 16.40 -4.90
N ALA A 66 1.22 17.10 -4.46
CA ALA A 66 1.42 17.43 -3.05
C ALA A 66 0.24 18.24 -2.47
N GLU A 67 -0.34 19.16 -3.24
CA GLU A 67 -1.54 19.92 -2.85
C GLU A 67 -2.76 19.02 -2.70
N ILE A 68 -3.05 18.15 -3.67
CA ILE A 68 -4.24 17.27 -3.67
C ILE A 68 -4.19 16.30 -2.49
N ILE A 69 -3.01 15.71 -2.25
CA ILE A 69 -2.82 14.79 -1.11
C ILE A 69 -2.65 15.54 0.22
N LYS A 70 -2.69 16.88 0.19
CA LYS A 70 -2.55 17.78 1.36
C LYS A 70 -1.26 17.52 2.14
N LEU A 71 -0.17 17.25 1.42
CA LEU A 71 1.14 16.95 1.97
C LEU A 71 1.67 18.14 2.78
N LYS A 72 2.14 17.90 4.00
CA LYS A 72 2.67 18.92 4.90
C LYS A 72 4.18 18.78 5.05
N ASN A 73 4.81 19.85 5.52
CA ASN A 73 6.26 19.90 5.79
C ASN A 73 7.11 19.49 4.57
N ILE A 74 6.68 19.93 3.39
CA ILE A 74 7.26 19.50 2.11
C ILE A 74 8.73 19.90 2.04
N LYS A 75 9.57 18.92 1.70
CA LYS A 75 11.00 19.09 1.41
C LYS A 75 11.33 18.40 0.10
N LYS A 76 12.28 18.95 -0.66
CA LYS A 76 12.86 18.22 -1.79
C LYS A 76 13.70 17.07 -1.26
N ALA A 77 13.62 15.92 -1.92
CA ALA A 77 14.32 14.72 -1.54
C ALA A 77 14.88 13.98 -2.75
N ASN A 78 16.05 13.37 -2.57
CA ASN A 78 16.59 12.39 -3.48
C ASN A 78 15.90 11.02 -3.30
N TRP A 79 16.26 10.01 -4.09
CA TRP A 79 15.64 8.68 -4.02
C TRP A 79 15.95 7.98 -2.70
N GLU A 80 17.20 7.96 -2.26
CA GLU A 80 17.62 7.26 -1.05
C GLU A 80 16.83 7.75 0.17
N THR A 81 16.87 9.06 0.43
CA THR A 81 16.20 9.65 1.59
C THR A 81 14.68 9.74 1.41
N GLY A 82 14.19 9.80 0.16
CA GLY A 82 12.77 9.76 -0.16
C GLY A 82 12.14 8.41 0.14
N ILE A 83 12.75 7.33 -0.33
CA ILE A 83 12.28 5.96 -0.06
C ILE A 83 12.45 5.61 1.41
N GLU A 84 13.57 5.98 2.05
CA GLU A 84 13.72 5.83 3.50
C GLU A 84 12.57 6.52 4.24
N ALA A 85 12.20 7.74 3.86
CA ALA A 85 11.07 8.44 4.47
C ALA A 85 9.74 7.70 4.26
N ALA A 86 9.47 7.20 3.05
CA ALA A 86 8.24 6.47 2.75
C ALA A 86 8.05 5.22 3.64
N TYR A 87 9.13 4.52 3.99
CA TYR A 87 9.11 3.38 4.91
C TYR A 87 9.06 3.77 6.40
N ASN A 88 9.34 5.03 6.75
CA ASN A 88 9.41 5.54 8.13
C ASN A 88 8.40 6.67 8.40
N ASP A 89 7.11 6.41 8.14
CA ASP A 89 5.99 7.34 8.40
C ASP A 89 5.94 8.62 7.55
N GLY A 90 6.67 8.65 6.43
CA GLY A 90 6.61 9.73 5.44
C GLY A 90 5.83 9.34 4.19
N ILE A 91 5.58 10.35 3.35
CA ILE A 91 5.12 10.17 1.97
C ILE A 91 6.20 10.74 1.05
N PHE A 92 6.55 10.00 0.02
CA PHE A 92 7.46 10.41 -1.04
C PHE A 92 6.74 10.47 -2.38
N ILE A 93 6.82 11.63 -3.03
CA ILE A 93 6.45 11.83 -4.43
C ILE A 93 7.75 11.74 -5.24
N THR A 94 7.87 10.71 -6.06
CA THR A 94 9.12 10.40 -6.78
C THR A 94 9.47 11.46 -7.82
N PRO A 95 10.73 11.51 -8.30
CA PRO A 95 11.04 12.05 -9.62
C PRO A 95 10.15 11.42 -10.71
N GLN A 96 10.00 12.12 -11.84
CA GLN A 96 9.19 11.61 -12.96
C GLN A 96 9.81 10.35 -13.59
N ILE A 97 8.94 9.40 -13.93
CA ILE A 97 9.21 8.04 -14.42
C ILE A 97 8.44 7.86 -15.73
N GLY A 98 9.04 8.25 -16.87
CA GLY A 98 8.32 8.29 -18.14
C GLY A 98 7.16 9.30 -18.07
N GLU A 99 5.93 8.83 -18.23
CA GLU A 99 4.71 9.65 -18.07
C GLU A 99 4.16 9.66 -16.63
N TRP A 100 4.77 8.89 -15.73
CA TRP A 100 4.24 8.64 -14.38
C TRP A 100 5.03 9.39 -13.31
N THR A 101 4.34 9.76 -12.25
CA THR A 101 4.92 10.12 -10.96
C THR A 101 4.32 9.21 -9.92
N LEU A 102 5.16 8.61 -9.05
CA LEU A 102 4.67 7.74 -7.99
C LEU A 102 4.53 8.52 -6.69
N ILE A 103 3.48 8.20 -5.93
CA ILE A 103 3.33 8.58 -4.53
C ILE A 103 3.46 7.29 -3.74
N THR A 104 4.39 7.23 -2.79
CA THR A 104 4.59 6.02 -1.96
C THR A 104 4.77 6.40 -0.50
N GLY A 105 4.32 5.53 0.39
CA GLY A 105 4.50 5.69 1.83
C GLY A 105 3.29 5.24 2.62
N ILE A 106 3.51 4.93 3.90
CA ILE A 106 2.46 4.38 4.78
C ILE A 106 1.37 5.40 5.15
N GLY A 107 1.60 6.69 4.88
CA GLY A 107 0.63 7.77 5.11
C GLY A 107 -0.37 8.01 3.97
N ILE A 108 -0.24 7.28 2.84
CA ILE A 108 -1.29 7.27 1.80
C ILE A 108 -2.59 6.75 2.43
N PRO A 109 -3.79 7.24 2.03
CA PRO A 109 -5.08 6.74 2.53
C PRO A 109 -5.25 5.22 2.29
N ASN A 110 -4.65 4.41 3.14
CA ASN A 110 -4.85 2.99 3.25
C ASN A 110 -4.70 2.65 4.74
N LYS A 111 -5.81 2.80 5.47
CA LYS A 111 -5.86 2.52 6.92
C LYS A 111 -6.01 1.03 7.22
N GLY A 112 -5.71 0.16 6.25
CA GLY A 112 -5.86 -1.29 6.35
C GLY A 112 -6.83 -1.88 5.34
N ASP A 113 -7.15 -3.14 5.56
CA ASP A 113 -7.79 -4.09 4.65
C ASP A 113 -9.33 -4.18 4.79
N SER A 114 -9.98 -3.10 5.22
CA SER A 114 -11.45 -3.05 5.31
C SER A 114 -12.12 -2.55 4.02
N LEU A 115 -13.38 -2.92 3.79
CA LEU A 115 -14.16 -2.41 2.66
C LEU A 115 -14.28 -0.88 2.69
N GLU A 116 -14.48 -0.28 3.86
CA GLU A 116 -14.57 1.17 4.02
C GLU A 116 -13.29 1.86 3.55
N ASN A 117 -12.13 1.33 3.93
CA ASN A 117 -10.83 1.85 3.48
C ASN A 117 -10.66 1.74 1.96
N ILE A 118 -11.07 0.63 1.36
CA ILE A 118 -11.02 0.45 -0.10
C ILE A 118 -11.95 1.43 -0.82
N LEU A 119 -13.11 1.75 -0.27
CA LEU A 119 -14.02 2.76 -0.84
C LEU A 119 -13.47 4.19 -0.70
N GLU A 120 -12.86 4.54 0.45
CA GLU A 120 -12.15 5.82 0.61
C GLU A 120 -11.02 5.95 -0.41
N LEU A 121 -10.24 4.89 -0.58
CA LEU A 121 -9.13 4.83 -1.52
C LEU A 121 -9.61 4.92 -2.97
N GLU A 122 -10.66 4.20 -3.35
CA GLU A 122 -11.28 4.30 -4.68
C GLU A 122 -11.66 5.75 -5.03
N ASN A 123 -12.32 6.45 -4.10
CA ASN A 123 -12.66 7.87 -4.31
C ASN A 123 -11.42 8.73 -4.51
N PHE A 124 -10.38 8.49 -3.71
CA PHE A 124 -9.12 9.22 -3.83
C PHE A 124 -8.40 8.96 -5.16
N ILE A 125 -8.40 7.72 -5.66
CA ILE A 125 -7.83 7.39 -6.98
C ILE A 125 -8.69 7.99 -8.09
N ASN A 126 -10.01 8.05 -7.93
CA ASN A 126 -10.89 8.76 -8.85
C ASN A 126 -10.55 10.25 -8.90
N ASP A 127 -10.40 10.94 -7.77
CA ASP A 127 -10.02 12.36 -7.71
C ASP A 127 -8.70 12.63 -8.44
N LEU A 128 -7.67 11.80 -8.22
CA LEU A 128 -6.39 11.90 -8.93
C LEU A 128 -6.55 11.67 -10.43
N SER A 129 -7.31 10.65 -10.84
CA SER A 129 -7.54 10.38 -12.26
C SER A 129 -8.41 11.44 -12.95
N ALA A 130 -9.29 12.13 -12.22
CA ALA A 130 -10.07 13.24 -12.76
C ALA A 130 -9.19 14.46 -13.07
N GLU A 131 -8.19 14.73 -12.23
CA GLU A 131 -7.24 15.82 -12.43
C GLU A 131 -6.20 15.48 -13.51
N PHE A 132 -5.66 14.26 -13.50
CA PHE A 132 -4.48 13.89 -14.29
C PHE A 132 -4.75 12.89 -15.42
N GLY A 133 -6.01 12.55 -15.65
CA GLY A 133 -6.44 11.61 -16.69
C GLY A 133 -6.35 10.14 -16.27
N GLU A 134 -5.30 9.72 -15.56
CA GLU A 134 -5.16 8.34 -15.08
C GLU A 134 -4.41 8.25 -13.75
N ALA A 135 -4.95 7.44 -12.84
CA ALA A 135 -4.32 7.11 -11.58
C ALA A 135 -4.56 5.62 -11.23
N GLN A 136 -3.55 4.99 -10.64
CA GLN A 136 -3.56 3.58 -10.30
C GLN A 136 -2.99 3.39 -8.90
N PHE A 137 -3.62 2.56 -8.08
CA PHE A 137 -3.12 2.17 -6.77
C PHE A 137 -2.63 0.73 -6.80
N PHE A 138 -1.61 0.45 -6.00
CA PHE A 138 -1.10 -0.88 -5.71
C PHE A 138 -0.73 -0.98 -4.23
N GLY A 139 -0.99 -2.14 -3.63
CA GLY A 139 -0.66 -2.36 -2.23
C GLY A 139 -0.28 -3.80 -1.93
N THR A 140 0.76 -3.95 -1.11
CA THR A 140 1.14 -5.24 -0.52
C THR A 140 1.38 -5.14 0.99
N HIS A 141 0.90 -6.12 1.76
CA HIS A 141 1.23 -6.25 3.18
C HIS A 141 1.26 -7.71 3.65
N ARG A 142 2.47 -8.28 3.70
CA ARG A 142 2.74 -9.70 4.00
C ARG A 142 2.41 -10.23 5.41
N VAL A 143 1.91 -9.38 6.31
CA VAL A 143 1.47 -9.87 7.64
C VAL A 143 0.07 -10.46 7.53
N VAL A 144 -0.78 -9.77 6.80
CA VAL A 144 -2.19 -10.15 6.56
C VAL A 144 -2.38 -10.70 5.15
N GLU A 145 -1.29 -10.79 4.37
CA GLU A 145 -1.31 -11.13 2.94
C GLU A 145 -2.29 -10.23 2.15
N PHE A 146 -2.23 -8.91 2.40
CA PHE A 146 -3.02 -7.93 1.65
C PHE A 146 -2.41 -7.69 0.28
N HIS A 147 -3.21 -7.87 -0.77
CA HIS A 147 -2.82 -7.67 -2.17
C HIS A 147 -3.93 -6.92 -2.90
N SER A 148 -3.61 -5.75 -3.45
CA SER A 148 -4.63 -4.87 -4.00
C SER A 148 -4.13 -4.04 -5.18
N TRP A 149 -5.01 -3.84 -6.16
CA TRP A 149 -4.82 -2.88 -7.24
C TRP A 149 -6.14 -2.21 -7.64
N ILE A 150 -6.05 -0.91 -7.94
CA ILE A 150 -7.17 -0.09 -8.42
C ILE A 150 -6.68 0.68 -9.64
N LYS A 151 -7.51 0.77 -10.67
CA LYS A 151 -7.28 1.60 -11.85
C LYS A 151 -8.46 2.53 -12.06
N SER A 152 -8.18 3.83 -12.19
CA SER A 152 -9.16 4.83 -12.56
C SER A 152 -8.68 5.69 -13.72
N ILE A 153 -9.60 6.00 -14.64
CA ILE A 153 -9.38 6.83 -15.81
C ILE A 153 -10.45 7.93 -15.82
N ASN A 154 -10.02 9.19 -15.97
CA ASN A 154 -10.88 10.37 -16.09
C ASN A 154 -11.97 10.45 -14.99
N GLY A 155 -11.60 10.16 -13.74
CA GLY A 155 -12.49 10.23 -12.59
C GLY A 155 -13.38 9.00 -12.39
N LYS A 156 -13.19 7.94 -13.18
CA LYS A 156 -13.99 6.72 -13.10
C LYS A 156 -13.12 5.51 -12.84
N THR A 157 -13.54 4.68 -11.91
CA THR A 157 -12.93 3.40 -11.64
C THR A 157 -13.19 2.45 -12.81
N GLU A 158 -12.13 1.85 -13.35
CA GLU A 158 -12.18 0.86 -14.43
C GLU A 158 -12.01 -0.56 -13.88
N ARG A 159 -11.16 -0.73 -12.86
CA ARG A 159 -10.86 -2.04 -12.26
C ARG A 159 -10.50 -1.91 -10.78
N ILE A 160 -11.03 -2.80 -9.95
CA ILE A 160 -10.59 -3.04 -8.58
C ILE A 160 -10.45 -4.54 -8.37
N TYR A 161 -9.35 -4.94 -7.73
CA TYR A 161 -9.23 -6.21 -7.06
C TYR A 161 -8.48 -6.01 -5.74
N SER A 162 -9.05 -6.51 -4.64
CA SER A 162 -8.44 -6.41 -3.32
C SER A 162 -8.72 -7.68 -2.51
N TYR A 163 -7.66 -8.30 -2.01
CA TYR A 163 -7.66 -9.63 -1.41
C TYR A 163 -6.78 -9.66 -0.16
N VAL A 164 -7.19 -10.46 0.84
CA VAL A 164 -6.49 -10.72 2.10
C VAL A 164 -6.29 -12.21 2.23
N GLY A 165 -5.04 -12.66 2.09
CA GLY A 165 -4.70 -14.08 2.13
C GLY A 165 -4.78 -14.70 3.51
N GLU A 166 -4.58 -13.94 4.59
CA GLU A 166 -4.69 -14.46 5.96
C GLU A 166 -6.10 -14.97 6.27
N SER A 167 -7.14 -14.26 5.80
CA SER A 167 -8.54 -14.64 6.00
C SER A 167 -9.17 -15.37 4.80
N MET A 168 -8.44 -15.52 3.69
CA MET A 168 -8.97 -15.99 2.40
C MET A 168 -10.19 -15.18 1.93
N GLU A 169 -10.16 -13.87 2.13
CA GLU A 169 -11.27 -12.98 1.79
C GLU A 169 -10.92 -12.00 0.69
N THR A 170 -11.83 -11.87 -0.25
CA THR A 170 -11.84 -10.79 -1.24
C THR A 170 -12.64 -9.61 -0.68
N ILE A 171 -11.98 -8.46 -0.51
CA ILE A 171 -12.61 -7.26 0.04
C ILE A 171 -13.52 -6.60 -1.00
N LYS A 172 -13.02 -6.47 -2.24
CA LYS A 172 -13.75 -5.84 -3.33
C LYS A 172 -13.23 -6.31 -4.69
N VAL A 173 -14.17 -6.58 -5.61
CA VAL A 173 -13.92 -6.76 -7.04
C VAL A 173 -14.86 -5.84 -7.80
N PHE A 174 -14.32 -5.06 -8.74
CA PHE A 174 -15.11 -4.20 -9.60
C PHE A 174 -14.49 -4.13 -11.00
N GLY A 175 -15.33 -3.94 -12.02
CA GLY A 175 -14.89 -3.84 -13.41
C GLY A 175 -14.50 -5.19 -14.03
N VAL A 176 -14.22 -5.17 -15.34
CA VAL A 176 -13.79 -6.34 -16.10
C VAL A 176 -12.28 -6.50 -15.96
N PRO A 177 -11.74 -7.73 -15.74
CA PRO A 177 -10.31 -7.97 -15.78
C PRO A 177 -9.66 -7.36 -17.02
N THR A 178 -8.51 -6.72 -16.83
CA THR A 178 -7.77 -6.09 -17.93
C THR A 178 -6.81 -7.08 -18.58
N GLU A 179 -6.18 -6.71 -19.70
CA GLU A 179 -5.10 -7.51 -20.33
C GLU A 179 -3.96 -7.86 -19.34
N ALA A 180 -3.79 -7.06 -18.27
CA ALA A 180 -2.81 -7.38 -17.25
C ALA A 180 -3.13 -8.66 -16.46
N GLU A 181 -4.41 -9.00 -16.39
CA GLU A 181 -4.98 -10.15 -15.71
C GLU A 181 -5.27 -11.31 -16.68
N ASP A 182 -4.88 -11.20 -17.96
CA ASP A 182 -5.09 -12.27 -18.94
C ASP A 182 -4.47 -13.60 -18.49
N GLY A 183 -5.27 -14.66 -18.58
CA GLY A 183 -4.88 -16.00 -18.13
C GLY A 183 -4.91 -16.19 -16.61
N LEU A 184 -5.30 -15.18 -15.83
CA LEU A 184 -5.52 -15.31 -14.40
C LEU A 184 -6.98 -15.63 -14.10
N ASN A 185 -7.19 -16.67 -13.31
CA ASN A 185 -8.47 -17.01 -12.71
C ASN A 185 -8.45 -16.62 -11.23
N LEU A 186 -8.50 -15.32 -10.96
CA LEU A 186 -8.30 -14.79 -9.61
C LEU A 186 -9.35 -15.31 -8.62
N PHE A 187 -8.87 -15.75 -7.45
CA PHE A 187 -9.73 -16.09 -6.32
C PHE A 187 -10.64 -14.89 -5.96
N ASN A 188 -11.93 -15.17 -5.77
CA ASN A 188 -12.97 -14.20 -5.47
C ASN A 188 -14.02 -14.81 -4.53
N SER A 189 -13.86 -14.61 -3.22
CA SER A 189 -14.82 -15.07 -2.20
C SER A 189 -16.17 -14.34 -2.27
N LEU A 190 -16.28 -13.26 -3.05
CA LEU A 190 -17.54 -12.53 -3.29
C LEU A 190 -18.28 -13.04 -4.55
N SER A 191 -17.72 -14.03 -5.26
CA SER A 191 -18.35 -14.60 -6.44
C SER A 191 -19.52 -15.51 -6.06
N LYS A 192 -20.48 -15.69 -6.98
CA LYS A 192 -21.57 -16.66 -6.80
C LYS A 192 -21.07 -18.10 -6.68
N GLU A 193 -19.94 -18.40 -7.33
CA GLU A 193 -19.33 -19.72 -7.27
C GLU A 193 -18.82 -20.02 -5.85
N ALA A 194 -18.31 -19.00 -5.15
CA ALA A 194 -17.86 -19.09 -3.75
C ALA A 194 -18.98 -19.33 -2.72
N GLU A 195 -20.26 -19.35 -3.14
CA GLU A 195 -21.36 -19.82 -2.29
C GLU A 195 -21.35 -21.34 -2.09
N GLN A 196 -20.59 -22.08 -2.91
CA GLN A 196 -20.44 -23.54 -2.84
C GLN A 196 -19.07 -23.90 -2.25
N GLU A 197 -19.01 -24.96 -1.42
CA GLU A 197 -17.75 -25.38 -0.77
C GLU A 197 -16.69 -25.83 -1.79
N GLU A 198 -17.12 -26.42 -2.91
CA GLU A 198 -16.26 -26.90 -3.99
C GLU A 198 -15.43 -25.78 -4.64
N TYR A 199 -15.87 -24.52 -4.52
CA TYR A 199 -15.09 -23.39 -5.00
C TYR A 199 -13.72 -23.29 -4.32
N PHE A 200 -13.67 -23.57 -3.01
CA PHE A 200 -12.44 -23.49 -2.22
C PHE A 200 -11.50 -24.69 -2.46
N GLU A 201 -11.99 -25.73 -3.12
CA GLU A 201 -11.22 -26.92 -3.49
C GLU A 201 -10.63 -26.83 -4.91
N ARG A 202 -10.98 -25.78 -5.68
CA ARG A 202 -10.50 -25.58 -7.04
C ARG A 202 -8.99 -25.36 -7.08
N GLU A 203 -8.30 -26.15 -7.89
CA GLU A 203 -6.86 -26.04 -8.12
C GLU A 203 -6.49 -25.02 -9.22
N ASP A 204 -7.49 -24.54 -9.98
CA ASP A 204 -7.27 -23.61 -11.09
C ASP A 204 -7.40 -22.13 -10.69
N LEU A 205 -7.62 -21.83 -9.41
CA LEU A 205 -7.70 -20.46 -8.90
C LEU A 205 -6.31 -19.88 -8.65
N ASN A 206 -6.12 -18.62 -9.04
CA ASN A 206 -4.93 -17.84 -8.76
C ASN A 206 -5.15 -16.97 -7.53
N PHE A 207 -4.34 -17.21 -6.49
CA PHE A 207 -4.30 -16.35 -5.31
C PHE A 207 -3.28 -15.24 -5.54
N ALA A 208 -3.69 -14.00 -5.29
CA ALA A 208 -2.79 -12.87 -5.45
C ALA A 208 -1.68 -12.90 -4.39
N ASP A 209 -0.46 -12.60 -4.80
CA ASP A 209 0.72 -12.45 -3.96
C ASP A 209 1.46 -11.13 -4.27
N GLU A 210 2.55 -10.85 -3.56
CA GLU A 210 3.32 -9.61 -3.81
C GLU A 210 3.89 -9.58 -5.25
N THR A 211 4.25 -10.73 -5.81
CA THR A 211 4.81 -10.84 -7.17
C THR A 211 3.79 -10.45 -8.23
N LEU A 212 2.55 -10.92 -8.08
CA LEU A 212 1.47 -10.62 -8.99
C LEU A 212 1.18 -9.12 -8.98
N VAL A 213 1.12 -8.48 -7.81
CA VAL A 213 0.94 -7.02 -7.71
C VAL A 213 2.01 -6.26 -8.50
N MET A 214 3.28 -6.67 -8.40
CA MET A 214 4.36 -6.07 -9.20
C MET A 214 4.15 -6.27 -10.71
N SER A 215 3.69 -7.45 -11.11
CA SER A 215 3.42 -7.75 -12.52
C SER A 215 2.26 -6.94 -13.10
N ILE A 216 1.19 -6.72 -12.31
CA ILE A 216 0.07 -5.86 -12.71
C ILE A 216 0.56 -4.42 -12.84
N ALA A 217 1.35 -3.93 -11.88
CA ALA A 217 1.94 -2.59 -11.93
C ALA A 217 2.86 -2.40 -13.13
N GLU A 218 3.64 -3.42 -13.51
CA GLU A 218 4.49 -3.39 -14.70
C GLU A 218 3.70 -3.21 -15.99
N LYS A 219 2.58 -3.95 -16.12
CA LYS A 219 1.74 -3.90 -17.31
C LYS A 219 0.89 -2.63 -17.38
N TRP A 220 0.52 -2.05 -16.24
CA TRP A 220 -0.33 -0.86 -16.20
C TRP A 220 0.43 0.47 -16.19
N SER A 221 1.59 0.54 -15.55
CA SER A 221 2.37 1.78 -15.43
C SER A 221 3.85 1.53 -15.13
N VAL A 222 4.19 1.36 -13.85
CA VAL A 222 5.56 1.26 -13.35
C VAL A 222 5.63 0.17 -12.29
N ASN A 223 6.53 -0.78 -12.50
CA ASN A 223 6.99 -1.71 -11.48
C ASN A 223 8.12 -1.05 -10.65
N PRO A 224 7.88 -0.66 -9.38
CA PRO A 224 8.89 0.03 -8.58
C PRO A 224 10.08 -0.87 -8.19
N THR A 225 10.00 -2.19 -8.40
CA THR A 225 11.11 -3.12 -8.13
C THR A 225 12.15 -3.15 -9.25
N LYS A 226 11.90 -2.48 -10.39
CA LYS A 226 12.75 -2.47 -11.59
C LYS A 226 13.23 -1.07 -12.00
N LEU A 227 13.23 -0.10 -11.07
CA LEU A 227 13.60 1.29 -11.38
C LEU A 227 15.04 1.44 -11.87
N LEU A 228 15.96 0.63 -11.35
CA LEU A 228 17.36 0.62 -11.78
C LEU A 228 17.56 0.21 -13.25
N GLU A 229 16.59 -0.48 -13.85
CA GLU A 229 16.63 -0.93 -15.24
C GLU A 229 16.09 0.14 -16.21
N ARG A 230 15.44 1.19 -15.69
CA ARG A 230 14.80 2.21 -16.52
C ARG A 230 15.75 3.31 -16.95
N THR A 231 15.51 3.84 -18.14
CA THR A 231 16.34 4.89 -18.77
C THR A 231 15.60 6.23 -18.92
N ASP A 232 14.29 6.23 -18.70
CA ASP A 232 13.37 7.35 -18.84
C ASP A 232 12.96 7.95 -17.47
N ILE A 233 13.81 7.80 -16.45
CA ILE A 233 13.65 8.50 -15.17
C ILE A 233 14.33 9.86 -15.28
N LYS A 234 13.58 10.93 -14.98
CA LYS A 234 14.09 12.28 -15.03
C LYS A 234 15.07 12.53 -13.89
N ASN A 235 16.23 13.10 -14.21
CA ASN A 235 17.24 13.47 -13.21
C ASN A 235 16.81 14.74 -12.46
N GLU A 236 15.99 14.56 -11.44
CA GLU A 236 15.45 15.63 -10.59
C GLU A 236 15.18 15.10 -9.17
N LEU A 237 14.85 16.00 -8.25
CA LEU A 237 14.43 15.64 -6.89
C LEU A 237 12.93 15.35 -6.85
N GLY A 238 12.54 14.43 -5.96
CA GLY A 238 11.16 14.23 -5.54
C GLY A 238 10.78 15.17 -4.38
N LEU A 239 9.63 14.90 -3.75
CA LEU A 239 9.12 15.63 -2.60
C LEU A 239 8.80 14.67 -1.46
N VAL A 240 9.28 14.96 -0.25
CA VAL A 240 8.92 14.25 0.99
C VAL A 240 8.06 15.15 1.87
N GLY A 241 7.08 14.56 2.54
CA GLY A 241 6.30 15.21 3.58
C GLY A 241 5.55 14.22 4.48
N LYS A 242 4.62 14.76 5.28
CA LYS A 242 3.73 13.99 6.17
C LYS A 242 2.29 14.49 6.05
#